data_AF-A0A835QWY0-F1
#
_entry.id   AF-A0A835QWY0-F1
#
_cell.length_a   1.000
_cell.length_b   1.000
_cell.length_c   1.000
_cell.angle_alpha   90.00
_cell.angle_beta   90.00
_cell.angle_gamma   90.00
#
_symmetry.space_group_name_H-M   'P 1'
#
loop_
_entity.id
_entity.type
_entity.pdbx_description
1 polymer ?
#
loop_
_entity_poly.entity_id
_entity_poly.type
_entity_poly.pdbx_seq_one_letter_code
_entity_poly.pdbx_strand_id
1 'polypeptide(L)'
;MRRRRSVHVAVFLLLCLIPISYSLRPFLLVFTNEDFKESSAASAVGDSVDSPTEDSADWEDFGDPDSTSEDDHDPGSWRPIFEPSSPPPANASDDPWYSLYFSGVRDMIDAASSGDPAAMDAANSQIEASASAGFPHAQSTLAFIFGTGLLRHQSRSKSFLYHSFAAEGGNMQSKMVLAYTYYRQDMFDKAVKLYAELAEAAVASFLLSKEPPVIELVRIHVGRRRTRRH
;
A
#
# COMPACT_ATOMS: atom_id res chain seq x y z
N MET A 1 -39.28 -3.85 -51.88
CA MET A 1 -38.78 -5.10 -51.25
C MET A 1 -37.66 -4.94 -50.21
N ARG A 2 -36.88 -3.84 -50.20
CA ARG A 2 -35.72 -3.64 -49.29
C ARG A 2 -36.08 -3.37 -47.81
N ARG A 3 -37.20 -2.67 -47.54
CA ARG A 3 -37.66 -2.35 -46.17
C ARG A 3 -38.07 -3.58 -45.34
N ARG A 4 -38.76 -4.55 -45.94
CA ARG A 4 -39.21 -5.76 -45.22
C ARG A 4 -38.02 -6.61 -44.75
N ARG A 5 -36.96 -6.72 -45.55
CA ARG A 5 -35.73 -7.43 -45.18
C ARG A 5 -34.99 -6.77 -44.01
N SER A 6 -34.97 -5.43 -43.95
CA SER A 6 -34.36 -4.68 -42.83
C SER A 6 -35.10 -4.92 -41.51
N VAL A 7 -36.44 -4.95 -41.54
CA VAL A 7 -37.25 -5.24 -40.34
C VAL A 7 -37.01 -6.65 -39.81
N HIS A 8 -36.91 -7.65 -40.69
CA HIS A 8 -36.61 -9.02 -40.26
C HIS A 8 -35.20 -9.15 -39.66
N VAL A 9 -34.20 -8.44 -40.20
CA VAL A 9 -32.85 -8.42 -39.65
C VAL A 9 -32.81 -7.73 -38.28
N ALA A 10 -33.53 -6.61 -38.12
CA ALA A 10 -33.63 -5.92 -36.84
C ALA A 10 -34.33 -6.78 -35.77
N VAL A 11 -35.42 -7.48 -36.13
CA VAL A 11 -36.13 -8.39 -35.22
C VAL A 11 -35.26 -9.60 -34.86
N PHE A 12 -34.48 -10.14 -35.81
CA PHE A 12 -33.56 -11.24 -35.54
C PHE A 12 -32.41 -10.81 -34.62
N LEU A 13 -31.84 -9.63 -34.82
CA LEU A 13 -30.85 -9.05 -33.91
C LEU A 13 -31.43 -8.86 -32.49
N LEU A 14 -32.65 -8.37 -32.38
CA LEU A 14 -33.31 -8.17 -31.08
C LEU A 14 -33.57 -9.51 -30.38
N LEU A 15 -33.98 -10.55 -31.12
CA LEU A 15 -34.13 -11.91 -30.61
C LEU A 15 -32.81 -12.55 -30.14
N CYS A 16 -31.68 -12.24 -30.80
CA CYS A 16 -30.36 -12.71 -30.37
C CYS A 16 -29.86 -12.06 -29.07
N LEU A 17 -30.35 -10.87 -28.71
CA LEU A 17 -29.92 -10.14 -27.50
C LEU A 17 -30.72 -10.54 -26.23
N ILE A 18 -31.89 -11.17 -26.40
CA ILE A 18 -32.74 -11.67 -25.32
C ILE A 18 -32.03 -12.71 -24.43
N PRO A 19 -31.32 -13.75 -24.94
CA PRO A 19 -30.62 -14.72 -24.09
C PRO A 19 -29.41 -14.12 -23.34
N ILE A 20 -28.81 -13.04 -23.85
CA ILE A 20 -27.68 -12.35 -23.19
C ILE A 20 -28.17 -11.61 -21.94
N SER A 21 -29.38 -11.06 -21.98
CA SER A 21 -29.98 -10.34 -20.85
C SER A 21 -30.43 -11.28 -19.71
N TYR A 22 -30.73 -12.56 -19.99
CA TYR A 22 -31.01 -13.55 -18.96
C TYR A 22 -29.76 -14.09 -18.23
N SER A 23 -28.56 -13.85 -18.77
CA SER A 23 -27.30 -14.26 -18.14
C SER A 23 -26.79 -13.27 -17.08
N LEU A 24 -27.36 -12.06 -17.02
CA LEU A 24 -27.07 -11.06 -16.00
C LEU A 24 -28.01 -11.28 -14.81
N ARG A 25 -27.68 -12.22 -13.93
CA ARG A 25 -28.35 -12.27 -12.61
C ARG A 25 -27.95 -11.02 -11.83
N PRO A 26 -28.90 -10.16 -11.42
CA PRO A 26 -28.57 -9.11 -10.46
C PRO A 26 -28.27 -9.81 -9.12
N PHE A 27 -27.00 -9.84 -8.73
CA PHE A 27 -26.65 -10.22 -7.37
C PHE A 27 -26.86 -9.00 -6.48
N LEU A 28 -27.88 -9.06 -5.64
CA LEU A 28 -28.13 -8.08 -4.59
C LEU A 28 -27.34 -8.53 -3.36
N LEU A 29 -26.16 -7.94 -3.12
CA LEU A 29 -25.45 -8.10 -1.86
C LEU A 29 -26.16 -7.28 -0.79
N VAL A 30 -26.99 -7.96 0.01
CA VAL A 30 -27.61 -7.39 1.20
C VAL A 30 -26.66 -7.69 2.36
N PHE A 31 -25.86 -6.70 2.74
CA PHE A 31 -25.11 -6.76 3.98
C PHE A 31 -26.07 -6.51 5.13
N THR A 32 -26.22 -7.51 6.02
CA THR A 32 -27.02 -7.36 7.24
C THR A 32 -26.09 -7.15 8.43
N ASN A 33 -26.55 -6.46 9.48
CA ASN A 33 -25.75 -6.25 10.69
C ASN A 33 -25.31 -7.56 11.38
N GLU A 34 -25.95 -8.68 11.07
CA GLU A 34 -25.59 -9.99 11.61
C GLU A 34 -24.31 -10.56 10.95
N ASP A 35 -23.95 -10.15 9.73
CA ASP A 35 -22.71 -10.58 9.06
C ASP A 35 -21.45 -10.06 9.77
N PHE A 36 -21.58 -8.98 10.54
CA PHE A 36 -20.48 -8.44 11.36
C PHE A 36 -20.34 -9.13 12.73
N LYS A 37 -21.32 -9.94 13.13
CA LYS A 37 -21.40 -10.56 14.47
C LYS A 37 -20.73 -11.92 14.57
N GLU A 38 -20.49 -12.59 13.44
CA GLU A 38 -19.85 -13.92 13.42
C GLU A 38 -18.34 -13.87 13.71
N SER A 39 -17.72 -12.68 13.64
CA SER A 39 -16.32 -12.47 14.07
C SER A 39 -16.18 -12.38 15.60
N SER A 40 -17.22 -11.91 16.31
CA SER A 40 -17.16 -11.67 17.77
C SER A 40 -17.76 -12.79 18.61
N ALA A 41 -18.43 -13.77 18.00
CA ALA A 41 -19.10 -14.87 18.72
C ALA A 41 -18.22 -16.12 18.94
N ALA A 42 -17.02 -16.20 18.35
CA ALA A 42 -16.12 -17.34 18.55
C ALA A 42 -15.36 -17.34 19.90
N SER A 43 -15.69 -16.46 20.85
CA SER A 43 -15.03 -16.43 22.17
C SER A 43 -15.94 -16.17 23.36
N ALA A 44 -17.25 -16.39 23.25
CA ALA A 44 -18.16 -16.20 24.38
C ALA A 44 -18.92 -17.47 24.77
N VAL A 45 -18.21 -18.46 25.34
CA VAL A 45 -18.79 -19.46 26.25
C VAL A 45 -17.78 -19.80 27.34
N GLY A 46 -18.19 -19.67 28.61
CA GLY A 46 -17.45 -20.14 29.79
C GLY A 46 -17.15 -19.00 30.76
N ASP A 47 -18.17 -18.48 31.45
CA ASP A 47 -18.58 -18.89 32.80
C ASP A 47 -17.78 -18.16 33.90
N SER A 48 -18.54 -17.55 34.79
CA SER A 48 -18.11 -16.75 35.93
C SER A 48 -17.53 -17.60 37.04
N VAL A 49 -16.48 -17.13 37.72
CA VAL A 49 -16.40 -16.92 39.19
C VAL A 49 -14.95 -16.65 39.64
N ASP A 50 -14.86 -15.69 40.56
CA ASP A 50 -13.80 -15.33 41.51
C ASP A 50 -12.53 -14.57 41.09
N SER A 51 -12.42 -13.40 41.72
CA SER A 51 -11.26 -12.51 41.86
C SER A 51 -10.27 -13.07 42.91
N PRO A 52 -9.19 -12.37 43.29
CA PRO A 52 -8.46 -11.26 42.65
C PRO A 52 -6.95 -11.60 42.53
N THR A 53 -6.21 -10.91 41.67
CA THR A 53 -4.88 -10.34 41.96
C THR A 53 -4.21 -9.86 40.68
N GLU A 54 -3.71 -8.62 40.77
CA GLU A 54 -2.55 -8.05 40.10
C GLU A 54 -1.73 -9.04 39.24
N ASP A 55 -1.75 -8.80 37.94
CA ASP A 55 -0.60 -8.90 37.05
C ASP A 55 -1.02 -8.23 35.73
N SER A 56 -1.12 -6.89 35.76
CA SER A 56 -1.03 -6.09 34.55
C SER A 56 0.38 -6.31 34.01
N ALA A 57 0.53 -7.30 33.15
CA ALA A 57 1.78 -7.65 32.51
C ALA A 57 2.44 -6.38 31.99
N ASP A 58 3.64 -6.11 32.52
CA ASP A 58 4.61 -5.10 32.13
C ASP A 58 4.97 -5.20 30.64
N TRP A 59 4.04 -4.79 29.78
CA TRP A 59 4.29 -4.58 28.34
C TRP A 59 4.62 -3.12 28.04
N GLU A 60 4.71 -2.25 29.05
CA GLU A 60 4.95 -0.80 28.90
C GLU A 60 6.42 -0.37 28.98
N ASP A 61 7.37 -1.28 29.22
CA ASP A 61 8.80 -0.93 29.33
C ASP A 61 9.69 -1.65 28.29
N PHE A 62 9.31 -1.52 27.02
CA PHE A 62 10.34 -1.49 25.97
C PHE A 62 10.75 -0.02 25.81
N GLY A 63 11.69 0.42 26.65
CA GLY A 63 12.23 1.78 26.55
C GLY A 63 12.68 2.07 25.13
N ASP A 64 12.17 3.18 24.57
CA ASP A 64 12.54 3.74 23.26
C ASP A 64 14.06 3.92 23.20
N PRO A 65 14.81 3.01 22.55
CA PRO A 65 16.22 3.22 22.34
C PRO A 65 16.32 4.07 21.08
N ASP A 66 16.42 5.38 21.30
CA ASP A 66 16.75 6.41 20.33
C ASP A 66 15.82 6.45 19.10
N SER A 67 14.98 7.49 19.07
CA SER A 67 14.17 7.93 17.94
C SER A 67 15.04 8.34 16.74
N THR A 68 15.79 7.38 16.22
CA THR A 68 16.44 7.45 14.93
C THR A 68 15.28 7.33 13.96
N SER A 69 14.84 8.48 13.49
CA SER A 69 13.59 8.68 12.76
C SER A 69 13.33 7.54 11.77
N GLU A 70 12.27 6.77 12.01
CA GLU A 70 11.70 5.81 11.06
C GLU A 70 11.32 6.45 9.70
N ASP A 71 11.50 7.77 9.59
CA ASP A 71 11.18 8.65 8.47
C ASP A 71 11.92 8.34 7.17
N ASP A 72 13.04 7.60 7.19
CA ASP A 72 13.86 7.35 6.00
C ASP A 72 13.55 6.02 5.27
N HIS A 73 12.56 5.24 5.71
CA HIS A 73 12.39 3.87 5.22
C HIS A 73 11.50 3.72 3.97
N ASP A 74 10.71 4.73 3.60
CA ASP A 74 9.97 4.73 2.32
C ASP A 74 10.05 6.12 1.64
N PRO A 75 10.96 6.32 0.67
CA PRO A 75 11.09 7.59 -0.05
C PRO A 75 9.83 7.95 -0.86
N GLY A 76 8.89 7.01 -1.02
CA GLY A 76 7.59 7.20 -1.67
C GLY A 76 6.42 7.45 -0.74
N SER A 77 6.67 7.62 0.56
CA SER A 77 5.62 7.80 1.55
C SER A 77 4.80 9.05 1.29
N TRP A 78 3.47 8.91 1.36
CA TRP A 78 2.54 10.04 1.34
C TRP A 78 2.32 10.65 2.72
N ARG A 79 3.04 10.17 3.76
CA ARG A 79 2.96 10.73 5.12
C ARG A 79 3.08 12.25 5.15
N PRO A 80 4.03 12.91 4.45
CA PRO A 80 4.14 14.38 4.52
C PRO A 80 2.89 15.12 3.98
N ILE A 81 2.05 14.44 3.19
CA ILE A 81 0.77 15.00 2.71
C ILE A 81 -0.27 14.99 3.83
N PHE A 82 -0.31 13.92 4.63
CA PHE A 82 -1.29 13.73 5.70
C PHE A 82 -0.82 14.28 7.06
N GLU A 83 0.49 14.36 7.26
CA GLU A 83 1.19 14.79 8.48
C GLU A 83 2.20 15.90 8.13
N PRO A 84 1.75 17.15 7.97
CA PRO A 84 2.62 18.25 7.54
C PRO A 84 3.65 18.69 8.60
N SER A 85 3.57 18.14 9.82
CA SER A 85 4.59 18.30 10.86
C SER A 85 5.83 17.45 10.63
N SER A 86 5.74 16.43 9.78
CA SER A 86 6.83 15.51 9.50
C SER A 86 7.76 16.11 8.44
N PRO A 87 9.09 16.09 8.65
CA PRO A 87 10.02 16.65 7.67
C PRO A 87 9.95 15.87 6.35
N PRO A 88 10.06 16.54 5.19
CA PRO A 88 10.23 15.83 3.93
C PRO A 88 11.56 15.06 3.94
N PRO A 89 11.71 14.01 3.10
CA PRO A 89 12.96 13.28 2.99
C PRO A 89 14.14 14.23 2.73
N ALA A 90 15.31 13.97 3.33
CA ALA A 90 16.44 14.91 3.32
C ALA A 90 16.92 15.35 1.92
N ASN A 91 16.64 14.55 0.88
CA ASN A 91 17.01 14.83 -0.52
C ASN A 91 15.81 15.25 -1.39
N ALA A 92 14.61 15.32 -0.84
CA ALA A 92 13.37 15.54 -1.58
C ALA A 92 13.08 17.02 -1.87
N SER A 93 13.55 17.93 -1.01
CA SER A 93 13.38 19.38 -1.21
C SER A 93 14.15 19.92 -2.41
N ASP A 94 15.20 19.22 -2.84
CA ASP A 94 16.13 19.70 -3.86
C ASP A 94 15.81 19.15 -5.27
N ASP A 95 14.99 18.09 -5.37
CA ASP A 95 14.57 17.52 -6.64
C ASP A 95 13.31 18.24 -7.19
N PRO A 96 13.42 18.95 -8.34
CA PRO A 96 12.27 19.61 -8.96
C PRO A 96 11.14 18.64 -9.32
N TRP A 97 11.46 17.39 -9.65
CA TRP A 97 10.47 16.39 -10.04
C TRP A 97 9.75 15.78 -8.84
N TYR A 98 10.43 15.69 -7.68
CA TYR A 98 9.78 15.36 -6.41
C TYR A 98 8.72 16.41 -6.06
N SER A 99 9.11 17.69 -6.08
CA SER A 99 8.21 18.79 -5.71
C SER A 99 6.98 18.84 -6.62
N LEU A 100 7.16 18.69 -7.93
CA LEU A 100 6.08 18.67 -8.92
C LEU A 100 5.16 17.43 -8.76
N TYR A 101 5.75 16.28 -8.46
CA TYR A 101 4.97 15.08 -8.15
C TYR A 101 4.14 15.27 -6.88
N PHE A 102 4.77 15.78 -5.82
CA PHE A 102 4.16 15.95 -4.52
C PHE A 102 3.02 16.98 -4.56
N SER A 103 3.20 18.10 -5.27
CA SER A 103 2.12 19.04 -5.53
C SER A 103 0.99 18.39 -6.32
N GLY A 104 1.32 17.58 -7.35
CA GLY A 104 0.33 16.87 -8.14
C GLY A 104 -0.50 15.88 -7.32
N VAL A 105 0.12 15.11 -6.42
CA VAL A 105 -0.61 14.17 -5.54
C VAL A 105 -1.48 14.93 -4.52
N ARG A 106 -0.99 16.04 -3.98
CA ARG A 106 -1.79 16.91 -3.09
C ARG A 106 -3.00 17.50 -3.80
N ASP A 107 -2.79 18.10 -4.97
CA ASP A 107 -3.87 18.67 -5.80
C ASP A 107 -4.88 17.58 -6.21
N MET A 108 -4.43 16.34 -6.46
CA MET A 108 -5.30 15.20 -6.75
C MET A 108 -6.21 14.85 -5.55
N ILE A 109 -5.69 14.88 -4.32
CA ILE A 109 -6.46 14.62 -3.10
C ILE A 109 -7.46 15.75 -2.81
N ASP A 110 -7.03 17.00 -3.01
CA ASP A 110 -7.89 18.18 -2.86
C ASP A 110 -8.99 18.20 -3.94
N ALA A 111 -8.67 17.81 -5.18
CA ALA A 111 -9.62 17.65 -6.27
C ALA A 111 -10.61 16.50 -6.01
N ALA A 112 -10.15 15.39 -5.42
CA ALA A 112 -11.03 14.28 -5.04
C ALA A 112 -12.05 14.70 -3.98
N SER A 113 -11.64 15.56 -3.05
CA SER A 113 -12.49 16.08 -1.98
C SER A 113 -13.50 17.13 -2.48
N SER A 114 -13.09 17.96 -3.44
CA SER A 114 -13.95 19.00 -4.03
C SER A 114 -14.84 18.50 -5.17
N GLY A 115 -14.48 17.37 -5.81
CA GLY A 115 -15.18 16.82 -6.97
C GLY A 115 -14.98 17.63 -8.25
N ASP A 116 -13.95 18.47 -8.33
CA ASP A 116 -13.65 19.26 -9.53
C ASP A 116 -12.84 18.44 -10.56
N PRO A 117 -13.44 18.07 -11.71
CA PRO A 117 -12.74 17.29 -12.73
C PRO A 117 -11.59 18.08 -13.40
N ALA A 118 -11.67 19.40 -13.47
CA ALA A 118 -10.62 20.21 -14.10
C ALA A 118 -9.37 20.27 -13.21
N ALA A 119 -9.55 20.46 -11.89
CA ALA A 119 -8.47 20.36 -10.92
C ALA A 119 -7.83 18.95 -10.94
N MET A 120 -8.67 17.91 -11.08
CA MET A 120 -8.20 16.54 -11.18
C MET A 120 -7.33 16.29 -12.43
N ASP A 121 -7.73 16.80 -13.60
CA ASP A 121 -6.96 16.71 -14.83
C ASP A 121 -5.63 17.48 -14.75
N ALA A 122 -5.62 18.64 -14.09
CA ALA A 122 -4.42 19.42 -13.84
C ALA A 122 -3.43 18.66 -12.93
N ALA A 123 -3.92 18.07 -11.83
CA ALA A 123 -3.15 17.23 -10.93
C ALA A 123 -2.52 16.03 -11.65
N ASN A 124 -3.32 15.32 -12.47
CA ASN A 124 -2.81 14.20 -13.28
C ASN A 124 -1.72 14.65 -14.26
N SER A 125 -1.84 15.85 -14.84
CA SER A 125 -0.84 16.40 -15.76
C SER A 125 0.50 16.68 -15.07
N GLN A 126 0.48 17.13 -13.81
CA GLN A 126 1.69 17.32 -13.00
C GLN A 126 2.37 15.98 -12.69
N ILE A 127 1.59 14.96 -12.29
CA ILE A 127 2.11 13.61 -12.03
C ILE A 127 2.72 13.02 -13.31
N GLU A 128 2.09 13.21 -14.46
CA GLU A 128 2.61 12.75 -15.75
C GLU A 128 3.89 13.44 -16.16
N ALA A 129 4.00 14.74 -15.96
CA ALA A 129 5.23 15.48 -16.23
C ALA A 129 6.39 14.94 -15.39
N SER A 130 6.19 14.72 -14.09
CA SER A 130 7.20 14.12 -13.21
C SER A 130 7.53 12.67 -13.59
N ALA A 131 6.52 11.85 -13.95
CA ALA A 131 6.74 10.48 -14.40
C ALA A 131 7.54 10.42 -15.71
N SER A 132 7.27 11.35 -16.64
CA SER A 132 7.97 11.48 -17.92
C SER A 132 9.44 11.89 -17.76
N ALA A 133 9.76 12.61 -16.68
CA ALA A 133 11.12 12.98 -16.32
C ALA A 133 11.93 11.83 -15.69
N GLY A 134 11.30 10.68 -15.45
CA GLY A 134 11.97 9.50 -14.89
C GLY A 134 11.81 9.36 -13.37
N PHE A 135 10.97 10.18 -12.72
CA PHE A 135 10.81 10.11 -11.28
C PHE A 135 10.07 8.83 -10.84
N PRO A 136 10.70 7.90 -10.08
CA PRO A 136 10.17 6.56 -9.86
C PRO A 136 8.83 6.53 -9.11
N HIS A 137 8.63 7.43 -8.14
CA HIS A 137 7.38 7.49 -7.37
C HIS A 137 6.22 8.04 -8.21
N ALA A 138 6.47 9.00 -9.11
CA ALA A 138 5.47 9.46 -10.07
C ALA A 138 5.11 8.36 -11.08
N GLN A 139 6.10 7.61 -11.57
CA GLN A 139 5.84 6.45 -12.43
C GLN A 139 4.98 5.38 -11.74
N SER A 140 5.26 5.09 -10.46
CA SER A 140 4.46 4.15 -9.65
C SER A 140 3.00 4.64 -9.50
N THR A 141 2.81 5.93 -9.21
CA THR A 141 1.48 6.53 -9.07
C THR A 141 0.72 6.53 -10.39
N LEU A 142 1.39 6.87 -11.50
CA LEU A 142 0.81 6.81 -12.84
C LEU A 142 0.44 5.38 -13.24
N ALA A 143 1.25 4.40 -12.86
CA ALA A 143 0.96 2.99 -13.05
C ALA A 143 -0.32 2.57 -12.31
N PHE A 144 -0.48 3.02 -11.07
CA PHE A 144 -1.68 2.81 -10.27
C PHE A 144 -2.92 3.49 -10.89
N ILE A 145 -2.80 4.72 -11.38
CA ILE A 145 -3.87 5.44 -12.08
C ILE A 145 -4.34 4.66 -13.32
N PHE A 146 -3.42 4.15 -14.15
CA PHE A 146 -3.79 3.30 -15.29
C PHE A 146 -4.36 1.94 -14.88
N GLY A 147 -3.93 1.39 -13.74
CA GLY A 147 -4.40 0.10 -13.22
C GLY A 147 -5.82 0.18 -12.67
N THR A 148 -6.15 1.27 -11.98
CA THR A 148 -7.47 1.50 -11.35
C THR A 148 -8.47 2.16 -12.30
N GLY A 149 -7.99 2.99 -13.22
CA GLY A 149 -8.84 3.80 -14.07
C GLY A 149 -9.46 5.02 -13.35
N LEU A 150 -8.84 5.48 -12.25
CA LEU A 150 -9.38 6.56 -11.41
C LEU A 150 -9.42 7.92 -12.13
N LEU A 151 -8.40 8.22 -12.95
CA LEU A 151 -8.26 9.50 -13.67
C LEU A 151 -8.27 9.35 -15.19
N ARG A 152 -8.17 8.10 -15.67
CA ARG A 152 -8.00 7.78 -17.08
C ARG A 152 -8.67 6.46 -17.42
N HIS A 153 -8.81 6.21 -18.72
CA HIS A 153 -9.17 4.88 -19.19
C HIS A 153 -8.17 3.84 -18.69
N GLN A 154 -8.70 2.84 -17.99
CA GLN A 154 -7.94 1.73 -17.46
C GLN A 154 -7.14 1.05 -18.57
N SER A 155 -5.86 0.78 -18.32
CA SER A 155 -4.98 0.08 -19.23
C SER A 155 -3.99 -0.77 -18.46
N ARG A 156 -4.23 -2.09 -18.44
CA ARG A 156 -3.35 -3.06 -17.76
C ARG A 156 -1.92 -3.03 -18.32
N SER A 157 -1.78 -2.89 -19.64
CA SER A 157 -0.46 -2.86 -20.28
C SER A 157 0.35 -1.62 -19.90
N LYS A 158 -0.29 -0.44 -19.87
CA LYS A 158 0.38 0.80 -19.42
C LYS A 158 0.70 0.75 -17.93
N SER A 159 -0.24 0.27 -17.12
CA SER A 159 -0.01 0.06 -15.68
C SER A 159 1.21 -0.82 -15.42
N PHE A 160 1.28 -1.98 -16.09
CA PHE A 160 2.44 -2.87 -15.98
C PHE A 160 3.75 -2.19 -16.43
N LEU A 161 3.73 -1.47 -17.56
CA LEU A 161 4.90 -0.76 -18.10
C LEU A 161 5.43 0.31 -17.14
N TYR A 162 4.55 1.15 -16.58
CA TYR A 162 4.98 2.18 -15.64
C TYR A 162 5.45 1.59 -14.30
N HIS A 163 4.84 0.48 -13.84
CA HIS A 163 5.39 -0.25 -12.69
C HIS A 163 6.78 -0.82 -12.98
N SER A 164 7.06 -1.31 -14.21
CA SER A 164 8.42 -1.73 -14.57
C SER A 164 9.44 -0.59 -14.53
N PHE A 165 9.11 0.58 -15.09
CA PHE A 165 10.01 1.74 -15.02
C PHE A 165 10.25 2.20 -13.57
N ALA A 166 9.20 2.27 -12.77
CA ALA A 166 9.31 2.65 -11.36
C ALA A 166 10.16 1.64 -10.57
N ALA A 167 9.96 0.33 -10.81
CA ALA A 167 10.72 -0.73 -10.16
C ALA A 167 12.21 -0.70 -10.52
N GLU A 168 12.54 -0.42 -11.78
CA GLU A 168 13.91 -0.19 -12.25
C GLU A 168 14.52 1.06 -11.59
N GLY A 169 13.71 2.10 -11.38
CA GLY A 169 14.04 3.30 -10.61
C GLY A 169 14.14 3.09 -9.09
N GLY A 170 14.03 1.86 -8.59
CA GLY A 170 14.16 1.54 -7.16
C GLY A 170 12.89 1.72 -6.34
N ASN A 171 11.73 1.99 -6.96
CA ASN A 171 10.47 2.10 -6.25
C ASN A 171 10.02 0.72 -5.70
N MET A 172 10.07 0.57 -4.38
CA MET A 172 9.77 -0.70 -3.71
C MET A 172 8.31 -1.12 -3.87
N GLN A 173 7.37 -0.17 -3.87
CA GLN A 173 5.95 -0.44 -4.05
C GLN A 173 5.66 -1.05 -5.43
N SER A 174 6.27 -0.52 -6.49
CA SER A 174 6.17 -1.07 -7.84
C SER A 174 6.85 -2.42 -7.98
N LYS A 175 8.03 -2.62 -7.36
CA LYS A 175 8.66 -3.95 -7.29
C LYS A 175 7.72 -4.98 -6.65
N MET A 176 7.05 -4.61 -5.57
CA MET A 176 6.07 -5.46 -4.87
C MET A 176 4.89 -5.82 -5.78
N VAL A 177 4.32 -4.82 -6.48
CA VAL A 177 3.21 -5.04 -7.43
C VAL A 177 3.63 -5.98 -8.57
N LEU A 178 4.83 -5.83 -9.12
CA LEU A 178 5.36 -6.71 -10.17
C LEU A 178 5.60 -8.13 -9.64
N ALA A 179 6.17 -8.28 -8.45
CA ALA A 179 6.40 -9.57 -7.82
C ALA A 179 5.08 -10.32 -7.62
N TYR A 180 4.05 -9.64 -7.10
CA TYR A 180 2.71 -10.19 -6.97
C TYR A 180 2.08 -10.53 -8.33
N THR A 181 2.27 -9.68 -9.34
CA THR A 181 1.77 -9.93 -10.69
C THR A 181 2.40 -11.18 -11.31
N TYR A 182 3.71 -11.37 -11.16
CA TYR A 182 4.40 -12.57 -11.63
C TYR A 182 4.00 -13.82 -10.87
N TYR A 183 3.82 -13.71 -9.55
CA TYR A 183 3.28 -14.80 -8.73
C TYR A 183 1.91 -15.24 -9.22
N ARG A 184 1.01 -14.30 -9.52
CA ARG A 184 -0.33 -14.54 -10.09
C ARG A 184 -0.32 -15.16 -11.49
N GLN A 185 0.80 -15.12 -12.18
CA GLN A 185 1.02 -15.66 -13.53
C GLN A 185 1.85 -16.95 -13.52
N ASP A 186 2.06 -17.55 -12.34
CA ASP A 186 2.89 -18.75 -12.13
C ASP A 186 4.35 -18.59 -12.59
N MET A 187 4.84 -17.36 -12.71
CA MET A 187 6.24 -17.04 -13.00
C MET A 187 7.05 -16.91 -11.71
N PHE A 188 7.11 -18.00 -10.94
CA PHE A 188 7.72 -18.00 -9.60
C PHE A 188 9.19 -17.58 -9.61
N ASP A 189 9.96 -17.97 -10.62
CA ASP A 189 11.38 -17.59 -10.73
C ASP A 189 11.60 -16.07 -10.74
N LYS A 190 10.69 -15.31 -11.36
CA LYS A 190 10.75 -13.84 -11.40
C LYS A 190 10.21 -13.24 -10.11
N ALA A 191 9.13 -13.79 -9.58
CA ALA A 191 8.53 -13.32 -8.34
C ALA A 191 9.50 -13.46 -7.16
N VAL A 192 10.14 -14.62 -7.00
CA VAL A 192 11.09 -14.88 -5.92
C VAL A 192 12.27 -13.92 -5.97
N LYS A 193 12.81 -13.62 -7.17
CA LYS A 193 13.89 -12.64 -7.33
C LYS A 193 13.49 -11.26 -6.82
N LEU A 194 12.34 -10.75 -7.25
CA LEU A 194 11.86 -9.44 -6.82
C LEU A 194 11.54 -9.38 -5.32
N TYR A 195 10.93 -10.44 -4.77
CA TYR A 195 10.67 -10.52 -3.32
C TYR A 195 11.96 -10.61 -2.51
N ALA A 196 12.98 -11.33 -2.99
CA ALA A 196 14.28 -11.41 -2.34
C ALA A 196 14.97 -10.04 -2.31
N GLU A 197 14.98 -9.31 -3.43
CA GLU A 197 15.54 -7.94 -3.49
C GLU A 197 14.83 -6.99 -2.51
N LEU A 198 13.50 -7.10 -2.38
CA LEU A 198 12.72 -6.31 -1.43
C LEU A 198 13.07 -6.65 0.03
N ALA A 199 13.21 -7.95 0.34
CA ALA A 199 13.58 -8.41 1.67
C ALA A 199 15.01 -7.95 2.03
N GLU A 200 15.96 -8.06 1.09
CA GLU A 200 17.33 -7.57 1.27
C GLU A 200 17.36 -6.06 1.53
N ALA A 201 16.60 -5.26 0.76
CA ALA A 201 16.50 -3.83 0.98
C ALA A 201 15.91 -3.49 2.37
N ALA A 202 14.86 -4.22 2.80
CA ALA A 202 14.26 -4.03 4.11
C ALA A 202 15.22 -4.41 5.26
N VAL A 203 15.95 -5.51 5.13
CA VAL A 203 16.96 -5.92 6.12
C VAL A 203 18.12 -4.94 6.16
N ALA A 204 18.62 -4.49 5.01
CA ALA A 204 19.67 -3.49 4.96
C ALA A 204 19.24 -2.19 5.66
N SER A 205 18.01 -1.74 5.41
CA SER A 205 17.41 -0.58 6.07
C SER A 205 17.36 -0.74 7.60
N PHE A 206 16.94 -1.91 8.08
CA PHE A 206 16.86 -2.22 9.50
C PHE A 206 18.23 -2.31 10.20
N LEU A 207 19.25 -2.83 9.51
CA LEU A 207 20.60 -2.91 10.05
C LEU A 207 21.31 -1.56 10.08
N LEU A 208 20.96 -0.65 9.16
CA LEU A 208 21.45 0.73 9.16
C LEU A 208 20.83 1.56 10.29
N SER A 209 19.56 1.36 10.62
CA SER A 209 18.89 2.10 11.70
C SER A 209 19.26 1.60 13.09
N LYS A 210 19.74 0.35 13.22
CA LYS A 210 20.26 -0.18 14.48
C LYS A 210 21.78 -0.16 14.48
N GLU A 211 22.36 0.89 15.05
CA GLU A 211 23.72 0.76 15.59
C GLU A 211 23.77 -0.52 16.44
N PRO A 212 24.77 -1.40 16.26
CA PRO A 212 24.85 -2.62 17.06
C PRO A 212 24.89 -2.20 18.52
N PRO A 213 24.10 -2.84 19.41
CA PRO A 213 24.01 -2.40 20.80
C PRO A 213 25.44 -2.35 21.36
N VAL A 214 25.81 -1.21 21.95
CA VAL A 214 27.05 -1.08 22.71
C VAL A 214 26.94 -2.11 23.84
N ILE A 215 27.56 -3.28 23.66
CA ILE A 215 27.62 -4.30 24.70
C ILE A 215 28.60 -3.79 25.77
N GLU A 216 28.10 -2.96 26.69
CA GLU A 216 28.85 -2.63 27.88
C GLU A 216 28.92 -3.90 28.74
N LEU A 217 30.13 -4.46 28.86
CA LEU A 217 30.40 -5.59 29.74
C LEU A 217 30.21 -5.15 31.20
N VAL A 218 28.99 -5.30 31.72
CA VAL A 218 28.69 -5.03 33.14
C VAL A 218 29.43 -6.07 34.00
N ARG A 219 30.54 -5.65 34.62
CA ARG A 219 31.33 -6.50 35.50
C ARG A 219 30.58 -6.69 36.82
N ILE A 220 29.82 -7.77 36.93
CA ILE A 220 29.11 -8.14 38.15
C ILE A 220 30.13 -8.45 39.25
N HIS A 221 30.26 -7.55 40.22
CA HIS A 221 31.09 -7.80 41.40
C HIS A 221 30.36 -8.81 42.30
N VAL A 222 30.86 -10.06 42.34
CA VAL A 222 30.35 -11.05 43.29
C VAL A 222 30.73 -10.61 44.70
N GLY A 223 29.79 -9.96 45.37
CA GLY A 223 29.91 -9.55 46.76
C GLY A 223 30.19 -10.76 47.65
N ARG A 224 31.32 -10.70 48.37
CA ARG A 224 31.80 -11.69 49.35
C ARG A 224 30.71 -11.98 50.40
N ARG A 225 30.00 -13.10 50.23
CA ARG A 225 29.03 -13.64 51.19
C ARG A 225 29.74 -13.98 52.49
N ARG A 226 29.71 -13.08 53.47
CA ARG A 226 30.14 -13.35 54.87
C ARG A 226 29.14 -14.33 55.49
N THR A 227 29.55 -15.57 55.65
CA THR A 227 28.88 -16.54 56.51
C THR A 227 28.96 -16.07 57.96
N ARG A 228 27.83 -15.65 58.54
CA ARG A 228 27.69 -15.58 60.00
C ARG A 228 27.22 -16.94 60.48
N ARG A 229 28.09 -17.64 61.21
CA ARG A 229 27.72 -18.76 62.09
C ARG A 229 27.74 -18.27 63.54
N HIS A 230 26.80 -18.82 64.28
CA HIS A 230 26.47 -18.67 65.70
C HIS A 230 25.58 -17.48 66.07
#